data_AF-A0A9X8DIP0-F1
#
_entry.id   AF-A0A9X8DIP0-F1
#
_cell.length_a   1.000
_cell.length_b   1.000
_cell.length_c   1.000
_cell.angle_alpha   90.00
_cell.angle_beta   90.00
_cell.angle_gamma   90.00
#
_symmetry.space_group_name_H-M   'P 1'
#
loop_
_entity.id
_entity.type
_entity.pdbx_description
1 polymer ?
#
loop_
_entity_poly.entity_id
_entity_poly.type
_entity_poly.pdbx_seq_one_letter_code
_entity_poly.pdbx_strand_id
1 'polypeptide(L)'
;VLKWNKDGRTTPMCTARPGWQNISYRRGLYKNSLSNIKINMMDVLKVDTTAKPLVTMGQLSATLSPLGWCLAIVPELDDLTVGTFVCIHDIPVSSLCSSLGGLVMGTGIETSSHRYGLFQHICMSYELVLADGSTVICSKHVEAKFDTPETEFMPLRDYFHRHSRSIFWEIQDIIPFGNSTWFRYLLGWLVPPKVSLLKLTQSDAIKELYDNHHFIQDMLVPMSCLHDALHLFHQEVHVRTCMLNTDNKGQGRTSLFVDIGAYGVPSVANFHPVHTTRRIEAFVRNHHGFQMMYADSYMSETEFEAMFDHSLYDQMRAKYDCAGAFPRVFGKVSRAVRD
;
A
#
# COMPACT_ATOMS: atom_id res chain seq x y z
N VAL A 1 -17.92 13.86 -7.78
CA VAL A 1 -17.19 15.14 -7.81
C VAL A 1 -18.08 16.30 -8.25
N LEU A 2 -18.66 16.30 -9.47
CA LEU A 2 -19.52 17.40 -9.92
C LEU A 2 -20.68 17.76 -8.97
N LYS A 3 -21.33 16.75 -8.38
CA LYS A 3 -22.36 16.98 -7.35
C LYS A 3 -21.78 17.69 -6.11
N TRP A 4 -20.65 17.20 -5.60
CA TRP A 4 -19.94 17.81 -4.47
C TRP A 4 -19.53 19.27 -4.75
N ASN A 5 -19.15 19.59 -5.99
CA ASN A 5 -18.90 20.97 -6.42
C ASN A 5 -20.18 21.84 -6.38
N LYS A 6 -21.32 21.31 -6.83
CA LYS A 6 -22.62 22.00 -6.76
C LYS A 6 -23.09 22.21 -5.32
N ASP A 7 -22.78 21.27 -4.43
CA ASP A 7 -23.13 21.30 -3.01
C ASP A 7 -22.20 22.24 -2.19
N GLY A 8 -21.32 23.01 -2.85
CA GLY A 8 -20.52 24.06 -2.23
C GLY A 8 -19.25 23.59 -1.52
N ARG A 9 -18.78 22.35 -1.78
CA ARG A 9 -17.51 21.81 -1.25
C ARG A 9 -17.37 21.87 0.28
N THR A 10 -18.45 21.59 1.00
CA THR A 10 -18.52 21.77 2.47
C THR A 10 -17.48 20.97 3.26
N THR A 11 -17.13 19.77 2.81
CA THR A 11 -16.07 18.94 3.42
C THR A 11 -15.20 18.28 2.35
N PRO A 12 -13.91 17.96 2.63
CA PRO A 12 -13.07 17.24 1.69
C PRO A 12 -13.66 15.89 1.28
N MET A 13 -13.29 15.40 0.09
CA MET A 13 -13.75 14.13 -0.45
C MET A 13 -12.90 12.95 0.05
N CYS A 14 -13.57 11.82 0.25
CA CYS A 14 -12.91 10.52 0.39
C CYS A 14 -13.70 9.40 -0.31
N THR A 15 -13.08 8.24 -0.46
CA THR A 15 -13.72 7.08 -1.10
C THR A 15 -14.74 6.45 -0.15
N ALA A 16 -15.94 6.16 -0.63
CA ALA A 16 -16.99 5.49 0.15
C ALA A 16 -16.73 3.99 0.41
N ARG A 17 -15.58 3.45 -0.01
CA ARG A 17 -15.21 2.04 0.21
C ARG A 17 -15.25 1.70 1.71
N PRO A 18 -16.04 0.73 2.18
CA PRO A 18 -16.12 0.39 3.59
C PRO A 18 -14.77 -0.03 4.18
N GLY A 19 -14.55 0.26 5.47
CA GLY A 19 -13.29 -0.07 6.16
C GLY A 19 -12.97 -1.56 6.20
N TRP A 20 -13.98 -2.44 6.25
CA TRP A 20 -13.81 -3.89 6.23
C TRP A 20 -13.28 -4.43 4.90
N GLN A 21 -13.47 -3.71 3.79
CA GLN A 21 -12.91 -4.10 2.49
C GLN A 21 -11.42 -3.72 2.35
N ASN A 22 -10.90 -2.86 3.23
CA ASN A 22 -9.50 -2.46 3.20
C ASN A 22 -8.62 -3.51 3.89
N ILE A 23 -7.43 -3.77 3.34
CA ILE A 23 -6.45 -4.69 3.93
C ILE A 23 -5.86 -4.14 5.24
N SER A 24 -5.60 -2.84 5.29
CA SER A 24 -5.07 -2.19 6.48
C SER A 24 -6.02 -2.36 7.68
N TYR A 25 -5.49 -2.81 8.84
CA TYR A 25 -6.25 -3.00 10.08
C TYR A 25 -6.81 -1.70 10.69
N ARG A 26 -6.32 -0.56 10.20
CA ARG A 26 -6.64 0.77 10.71
C ARG A 26 -8.13 1.16 10.61
N ARG A 27 -8.65 1.86 11.62
CA ARG A 27 -10.03 2.40 11.66
C ARG A 27 -10.18 3.68 10.84
N GLY A 28 -11.02 3.66 9.80
CA GLY A 28 -11.19 4.80 8.90
C GLY A 28 -12.17 5.87 9.39
N LEU A 29 -12.07 6.33 10.65
CA LEU A 29 -13.07 7.25 11.25
C LEU A 29 -13.18 8.59 10.51
N TYR A 30 -12.11 9.05 9.85
CA TYR A 30 -12.14 10.21 8.97
C TYR A 30 -13.26 10.14 7.90
N LYS A 31 -13.70 8.93 7.52
CA LYS A 31 -14.80 8.75 6.57
C LYS A 31 -16.16 9.17 7.11
N ASN A 32 -16.30 9.34 8.42
CA ASN A 32 -17.53 9.79 9.06
C ASN A 32 -17.73 11.30 8.91
N SER A 33 -16.64 12.08 8.82
CA SER A 33 -16.67 13.54 8.67
C SER A 33 -16.49 14.03 7.23
N LEU A 34 -15.87 13.21 6.36
CA LEU A 34 -15.61 13.57 4.97
C LEU A 34 -16.75 13.18 4.01
N SER A 35 -16.81 13.89 2.87
CA SER A 35 -17.75 13.61 1.79
C SER A 35 -17.42 12.29 1.09
N ASN A 36 -18.27 11.28 1.26
CA ASN A 36 -18.06 9.93 0.73
C ASN A 36 -18.47 9.83 -0.75
N ILE A 37 -17.48 9.66 -1.63
CA ILE A 37 -17.67 9.45 -3.07
C ILE A 37 -17.77 7.95 -3.36
N LYS A 38 -18.94 7.49 -3.82
CA LYS A 38 -19.17 6.11 -4.25
C LYS A 38 -18.45 5.84 -5.57
N ILE A 39 -17.65 4.77 -5.58
CA ILE A 39 -16.82 4.35 -6.71
C ILE A 39 -17.05 2.85 -6.85
N ASN A 40 -17.55 2.41 -8.00
CA ASN A 40 -17.85 1.00 -8.27
C ASN A 40 -17.13 0.55 -9.55
N MET A 41 -15.82 0.35 -9.45
CA MET A 41 -14.92 0.18 -10.59
C MET A 41 -13.95 -0.97 -10.37
N MET A 42 -14.53 -2.17 -10.33
CA MET A 42 -13.86 -3.44 -9.98
C MET A 42 -13.44 -4.27 -11.21
N ASP A 43 -13.70 -3.78 -12.42
CA ASP A 43 -13.55 -4.56 -13.66
C ASP A 43 -12.19 -4.35 -14.33
N VAL A 44 -11.64 -5.42 -14.91
CA VAL A 44 -10.58 -5.32 -15.93
C VAL A 44 -11.27 -4.95 -17.24
N LEU A 45 -10.94 -3.79 -17.80
CA LEU A 45 -11.65 -3.26 -18.98
C LEU A 45 -11.20 -3.88 -20.29
N LYS A 46 -9.89 -4.10 -20.43
CA LYS A 46 -9.31 -4.66 -21.64
C LYS A 46 -8.15 -5.56 -21.27
N VAL A 47 -8.16 -6.75 -21.85
CA VAL A 47 -7.11 -7.77 -21.75
C VAL A 47 -5.92 -7.41 -22.65
N ASP A 48 -5.53 -6.16 -22.56
CA ASP A 48 -4.42 -5.51 -23.24
C ASP A 48 -3.94 -4.39 -22.31
N THR A 49 -3.82 -4.73 -21.01
CA THR A 49 -3.10 -4.00 -19.95
C THR A 49 -3.80 -2.82 -19.23
N THR A 50 -5.12 -2.67 -19.36
CA THR A 50 -5.86 -1.61 -18.64
C THR A 50 -6.67 -2.16 -17.46
N ALA A 51 -6.38 -1.68 -16.25
CA ALA A 51 -7.09 -2.06 -15.03
C ALA A 51 -7.79 -0.87 -14.35
N LYS A 52 -9.04 -1.08 -13.92
CA LYS A 52 -9.75 -0.09 -13.08
C LYS A 52 -9.14 -0.03 -11.66
N PRO A 53 -9.30 1.10 -10.95
CA PRO A 53 -8.69 1.32 -9.62
C PRO A 53 -8.97 0.25 -8.57
N LEU A 54 -10.13 -0.38 -8.59
CA LEU A 54 -10.53 -1.36 -7.58
C LEU A 54 -10.37 -2.81 -8.06
N VAL A 55 -9.76 -3.04 -9.22
CA VAL A 55 -9.29 -4.37 -9.61
C VAL A 55 -8.29 -4.84 -8.56
N THR A 56 -8.48 -6.06 -8.06
CA THR A 56 -7.58 -6.66 -7.09
C THR A 56 -6.44 -7.41 -7.78
N MET A 57 -5.32 -7.59 -7.09
CA MET A 57 -4.17 -8.36 -7.62
C MET A 57 -4.54 -9.79 -7.97
N GLY A 58 -5.46 -10.41 -7.22
CA GLY A 58 -5.98 -11.74 -7.53
C GLY A 58 -6.77 -11.77 -8.83
N GLN A 59 -7.64 -10.78 -9.07
CA GLN A 59 -8.40 -10.68 -10.33
C GLN A 59 -7.47 -10.46 -11.52
N LEU A 60 -6.46 -9.60 -11.34
CA LEU A 60 -5.49 -9.29 -12.39
C LEU A 60 -4.64 -10.53 -12.72
N SER A 61 -4.10 -11.20 -11.70
CA SER A 61 -3.30 -12.41 -11.87
C SER A 61 -4.12 -13.54 -12.51
N ALA A 62 -5.37 -13.73 -12.09
CA ALA A 62 -6.28 -14.73 -12.67
C ALA A 62 -6.67 -14.43 -14.13
N THR A 63 -6.64 -13.15 -14.53
CA THR A 63 -6.92 -12.73 -15.90
C THR A 63 -5.70 -12.88 -16.80
N LEU A 64 -4.51 -12.54 -16.28
CA LEU A 64 -3.26 -12.56 -17.03
C LEU A 64 -2.65 -13.97 -17.16
N SER A 65 -2.77 -14.81 -16.12
CA SER A 65 -2.14 -16.15 -16.09
C SER A 65 -2.59 -17.07 -17.24
N PRO A 66 -3.89 -17.17 -17.59
CA PRO A 66 -4.35 -18.00 -18.71
C PRO A 66 -3.82 -17.55 -20.08
N LEU A 67 -3.36 -16.31 -20.19
CA LEU A 67 -2.81 -15.72 -21.41
C LEU A 67 -1.29 -15.87 -21.48
N GLY A 68 -0.69 -16.47 -20.44
CA GLY A 68 0.76 -16.57 -20.29
C GLY A 68 1.43 -15.26 -19.87
N TRP A 69 0.67 -14.31 -19.30
CA TRP A 69 1.19 -13.01 -18.88
C TRP A 69 1.32 -12.91 -17.36
N CYS A 70 2.28 -12.12 -16.90
CA CYS A 70 2.50 -11.81 -15.49
C CYS A 70 2.99 -10.36 -15.35
N LEU A 71 2.57 -9.65 -14.30
CA LEU A 71 3.16 -8.35 -13.98
C LEU A 71 4.57 -8.51 -13.43
N ALA A 72 5.41 -7.52 -13.69
CA ALA A 72 6.76 -7.42 -13.14
C ALA A 72 6.80 -7.32 -11.60
N ILE A 73 5.73 -6.79 -10.98
CA ILE A 73 5.57 -6.65 -9.52
C ILE A 73 4.19 -7.19 -9.14
N VAL A 74 4.15 -8.26 -8.35
CA VAL A 74 2.89 -8.90 -7.89
C VAL A 74 2.92 -9.07 -6.38
N PRO A 75 2.36 -8.12 -5.62
CA PRO A 75 2.28 -8.22 -4.16
C PRO A 75 1.58 -9.49 -3.66
N GLU A 76 1.93 -9.93 -2.46
CA GLU A 76 1.55 -11.25 -1.92
C GLU A 76 0.04 -11.39 -1.62
N LEU A 77 -0.68 -10.28 -1.49
CA LEU A 77 -2.09 -10.25 -1.10
C LEU A 77 -3.00 -9.98 -2.30
N ASP A 78 -3.83 -10.97 -2.62
CA ASP A 78 -4.78 -10.92 -3.75
C ASP A 78 -5.87 -9.85 -3.62
N ASP A 79 -6.22 -9.46 -2.39
CA ASP A 79 -7.25 -8.46 -2.09
C ASP A 79 -6.72 -7.01 -2.19
N LEU A 80 -5.41 -6.81 -2.44
CA LEU A 80 -4.84 -5.48 -2.67
C LEU A 80 -5.35 -4.91 -4.00
N THR A 81 -5.80 -3.66 -3.98
CA THR A 81 -6.29 -2.95 -5.16
C THR A 81 -5.17 -2.17 -5.83
N VAL A 82 -5.24 -2.00 -7.15
CA VAL A 82 -4.30 -1.18 -7.92
C VAL A 82 -4.30 0.28 -7.40
N GLY A 83 -5.47 0.82 -7.12
CA GLY A 83 -5.68 2.11 -6.45
C GLY A 83 -5.73 3.34 -7.34
N THR A 84 -5.56 3.17 -8.64
CA THR A 84 -5.88 4.18 -9.66
C THR A 84 -6.11 3.47 -10.99
N PHE A 85 -6.66 4.18 -11.97
CA PHE A 85 -6.72 3.67 -13.32
C PHE A 85 -5.29 3.63 -13.85
N VAL A 86 -4.85 2.44 -14.27
CA VAL A 86 -3.49 2.25 -14.78
C VAL A 86 -3.58 1.60 -16.16
N CYS A 87 -2.91 2.22 -17.13
CA CYS A 87 -2.52 1.54 -18.35
C CYS A 87 -1.10 0.99 -18.16
N ILE A 88 -0.94 -0.30 -18.41
CA ILE A 88 0.34 -1.00 -18.38
C ILE A 88 0.91 -1.09 -19.83
N HIS A 89 0.19 -0.62 -20.86
CA HIS A 89 0.59 -0.54 -22.28
C HIS A 89 -0.23 0.52 -23.06
N ASP A 90 0.32 1.01 -24.17
CA ASP A 90 -0.14 2.20 -24.92
C ASP A 90 -1.44 2.03 -25.72
N ILE A 91 -2.59 2.48 -25.21
CA ILE A 91 -3.79 2.89 -25.98
C ILE A 91 -4.55 3.98 -25.19
N PRO A 92 -5.15 5.01 -25.84
CA PRO A 92 -5.98 6.00 -25.17
C PRO A 92 -7.30 5.35 -24.75
N VAL A 93 -7.56 5.25 -23.44
CA VAL A 93 -8.78 4.65 -22.93
C VAL A 93 -9.70 5.73 -22.42
N SER A 94 -10.91 5.75 -22.97
CA SER A 94 -12.01 6.56 -22.46
C SER A 94 -12.65 5.87 -21.26
N SER A 95 -12.62 6.59 -20.13
CA SER A 95 -13.57 6.57 -19.01
C SER A 95 -13.19 5.86 -17.69
N LEU A 96 -12.80 6.74 -16.74
CA LEU A 96 -13.28 6.89 -15.36
C LEU A 96 -12.50 6.13 -14.25
N CYS A 97 -11.72 6.88 -13.44
CA CYS A 97 -11.95 7.21 -12.00
C CYS A 97 -10.72 7.17 -11.12
N SER A 98 -10.63 8.16 -10.22
CA SER A 98 -9.72 8.23 -9.08
C SER A 98 -10.35 7.70 -7.80
N SER A 99 -9.68 6.80 -7.07
CA SER A 99 -9.96 6.53 -5.66
C SER A 99 -8.65 6.39 -4.89
N LEU A 100 -8.41 7.28 -3.93
CA LEU A 100 -7.25 7.19 -3.04
C LEU A 100 -7.24 5.87 -2.25
N GLY A 101 -6.33 4.97 -2.60
CA GLY A 101 -5.97 3.76 -1.85
C GLY A 101 -5.66 2.58 -2.77
N GLY A 102 -4.49 1.96 -2.61
CA GLY A 102 -4.02 0.82 -3.40
C GLY A 102 -2.52 0.89 -3.63
N LEU A 103 -1.98 -0.06 -4.40
CA LEU A 103 -0.54 -0.26 -4.57
C LEU A 103 0.19 0.97 -5.12
N VAL A 104 -0.42 1.69 -6.08
CA VAL A 104 0.19 2.88 -6.68
C VAL A 104 0.45 4.00 -5.67
N MET A 105 -0.46 4.20 -4.71
CA MET A 105 -0.35 5.25 -3.69
C MET A 105 0.32 4.76 -2.40
N GLY A 106 0.53 3.45 -2.27
CA GLY A 106 1.08 2.79 -1.08
C GLY A 106 2.38 2.05 -1.35
N THR A 107 3.14 2.49 -2.36
CA THR A 107 4.43 1.97 -2.85
C THR A 107 4.45 0.52 -3.38
N GLY A 108 3.61 -0.37 -2.84
CA GLY A 108 3.36 -1.71 -3.39
C GLY A 108 4.63 -2.55 -3.57
N ILE A 109 5.36 -2.76 -2.47
CA ILE A 109 6.65 -3.48 -2.46
C ILE A 109 6.44 -4.98 -2.47
N GLU A 110 7.32 -5.68 -3.20
CA GLU A 110 7.41 -7.14 -3.22
C GLU A 110 8.84 -7.57 -3.58
N THR A 111 9.17 -8.85 -3.44
CA THR A 111 10.51 -9.42 -3.68
C THR A 111 11.15 -9.02 -5.00
N SER A 112 10.40 -8.84 -6.08
CA SER A 112 10.89 -8.37 -7.38
C SER A 112 11.22 -6.86 -7.43
N SER A 113 10.85 -6.09 -6.39
CA SER A 113 11.04 -4.64 -6.32
C SER A 113 12.49 -4.19 -6.32
N HIS A 114 13.45 -5.02 -5.91
CA HIS A 114 14.88 -4.70 -6.10
C HIS A 114 15.27 -4.56 -7.57
N ARG A 115 14.57 -5.25 -8.48
CA ARG A 115 14.87 -5.23 -9.92
C ARG A 115 14.03 -4.21 -10.67
N TYR A 116 12.73 -4.18 -10.40
CA TYR A 116 11.75 -3.38 -11.15
C TYR A 116 11.31 -2.11 -10.42
N GLY A 117 11.74 -1.92 -9.17
CA GLY A 117 11.34 -0.81 -8.32
C GLY A 117 9.98 -1.03 -7.66
N LEU A 118 9.27 0.06 -7.41
CA LEU A 118 7.98 0.07 -6.73
C LEU A 118 6.83 -0.12 -7.73
N PHE A 119 5.63 -0.48 -7.27
CA PHE A 119 4.51 -0.78 -8.17
C PHE A 119 4.17 0.38 -9.11
N GLN A 120 4.31 1.63 -8.67
CA GLN A 120 4.10 2.81 -9.50
C GLN A 120 5.14 3.00 -10.62
N HIS A 121 6.30 2.32 -10.57
CA HIS A 121 7.35 2.43 -11.58
C HIS A 121 7.06 1.63 -12.86
N ILE A 122 6.29 0.54 -12.72
CA ILE A 122 5.83 -0.34 -13.82
C ILE A 122 4.51 0.14 -14.45
N CYS A 123 3.94 1.22 -13.93
CA CYS A 123 2.74 1.86 -14.47
C CYS A 123 3.14 2.87 -15.56
N MET A 124 2.53 2.79 -16.74
CA MET A 124 2.89 3.66 -17.88
C MET A 124 2.11 4.97 -17.88
N SER A 125 0.82 4.91 -17.57
CA SER A 125 -0.02 6.10 -17.43
C SER A 125 -1.14 5.92 -16.42
N TYR A 126 -1.65 7.07 -15.97
CA TYR A 126 -2.70 7.20 -14.99
C TYR A 126 -3.81 8.11 -15.53
N GLU A 127 -5.06 7.72 -15.34
CA GLU A 127 -6.20 8.63 -15.54
C GLU A 127 -6.70 9.09 -14.17
N LEU A 128 -6.71 10.41 -13.95
CA LEU A 128 -7.07 11.03 -12.68
C LEU A 128 -8.30 11.92 -12.84
N VAL A 129 -9.18 11.93 -11.84
CA VAL A 129 -10.27 12.90 -11.72
C VAL A 129 -9.85 14.00 -10.76
N LEU A 130 -9.86 15.25 -11.23
CA LEU A 130 -9.45 16.42 -10.48
C LEU A 130 -10.58 16.97 -9.58
N ALA A 131 -10.24 17.93 -8.71
CA ALA A 131 -11.18 18.54 -7.77
C ALA A 131 -12.34 19.29 -8.45
N ASP A 132 -12.09 19.87 -9.62
CA ASP A 132 -13.11 20.50 -10.47
C ASP A 132 -14.03 19.49 -11.18
N GLY A 133 -13.67 18.20 -11.16
CA GLY A 133 -14.38 17.12 -11.84
C GLY A 133 -13.92 16.86 -13.27
N SER A 134 -12.93 17.60 -13.77
CA SER A 134 -12.26 17.29 -15.03
C SER A 134 -11.38 16.04 -14.89
N THR A 135 -11.01 15.45 -16.03
CA THR A 135 -10.11 14.30 -16.09
C THR A 135 -8.79 14.69 -16.73
N VAL A 136 -7.70 14.14 -16.21
CA VAL A 136 -6.37 14.29 -16.78
C VAL A 136 -5.70 12.94 -16.94
N ILE A 137 -4.95 12.78 -18.02
CA ILE A 137 -4.09 11.63 -18.23
C ILE A 137 -2.66 12.06 -17.92
N CYS A 138 -2.00 11.33 -17.04
CA CYS A 138 -0.61 11.53 -16.69
C CYS A 138 0.17 10.30 -17.14
N SER A 139 1.01 10.44 -18.16
CA SER A 139 1.97 9.41 -18.55
C SER A 139 3.32 9.66 -17.89
N LYS A 140 4.12 8.61 -17.76
CA LYS A 140 5.54 8.73 -17.46
C LYS A 140 6.15 9.67 -18.51
N HIS A 141 6.96 10.65 -18.09
CA HIS A 141 7.56 11.70 -18.93
C HIS A 141 8.49 11.11 -20.00
N VAL A 142 7.91 10.56 -21.05
CA VAL A 142 8.60 9.86 -22.12
C VAL A 142 8.00 10.31 -23.45
N GLU A 143 7.93 11.63 -23.67
CA GLU A 143 7.76 12.18 -25.02
C GLU A 143 8.88 11.74 -25.98
N ALA A 144 10.01 11.25 -25.45
CA ALA A 144 11.15 10.78 -26.22
C ALA A 144 11.18 9.27 -26.55
N LYS A 145 10.20 8.45 -26.16
CA LYS A 145 10.13 7.00 -26.54
C LYS A 145 8.83 6.57 -27.21
N PHE A 146 8.01 7.49 -27.69
CA PHE A 146 6.78 7.13 -28.41
C PHE A 146 7.00 6.43 -29.76
N ASP A 147 8.25 6.33 -30.25
CA ASP A 147 8.58 5.68 -31.53
C ASP A 147 8.89 4.17 -31.42
N THR A 148 8.96 3.59 -30.22
CA THR A 148 9.25 2.16 -30.06
C THR A 148 8.37 1.50 -28.99
N PRO A 149 7.47 0.56 -29.36
CA PRO A 149 6.74 -0.24 -28.38
C PRO A 149 7.72 -1.16 -27.64
N GLU A 150 8.07 -0.80 -26.40
CA GLU A 150 8.81 -1.68 -25.49
C GLU A 150 7.81 -2.55 -24.72
N THR A 151 7.88 -3.87 -24.92
CA THR A 151 7.17 -4.85 -24.09
C THR A 151 8.05 -5.21 -22.90
N GLU A 152 7.63 -4.86 -21.68
CA GLU A 152 8.33 -5.29 -20.46
C GLU A 152 7.95 -6.74 -20.14
N PHE A 153 8.83 -7.69 -20.46
CA PHE A 153 8.62 -9.11 -20.20
C PHE A 153 9.04 -9.49 -18.78
N MET A 154 8.19 -10.28 -18.10
CA MET A 154 8.62 -11.09 -16.95
C MET A 154 8.55 -12.57 -17.32
N PRO A 155 9.63 -13.35 -17.12
CA PRO A 155 9.58 -14.80 -17.30
C PRO A 155 8.55 -15.43 -16.35
N LEU A 156 7.62 -16.23 -16.89
CA LEU A 156 6.64 -17.02 -16.10
C LEU A 156 7.27 -17.83 -14.95
N ARG A 157 8.54 -18.23 -15.11
CA ARG A 157 9.29 -18.92 -14.06
C ARG A 157 9.41 -18.09 -12.78
N ASP A 158 9.66 -16.79 -12.89
CA ASP A 158 9.82 -15.91 -11.74
C ASP A 158 8.48 -15.72 -11.00
N TYR A 159 7.35 -15.85 -11.70
CA TYR A 159 6.01 -15.85 -11.11
C TYR A 159 5.70 -17.14 -10.33
N PHE A 160 5.99 -18.32 -10.90
CA PHE A 160 5.66 -19.59 -10.26
C PHE A 160 6.50 -19.91 -9.02
N HIS A 161 7.66 -19.28 -8.86
CA HIS A 161 8.50 -19.44 -7.68
C HIS A 161 8.13 -18.47 -6.53
N ARG A 162 7.06 -17.68 -6.65
CA ARG A 162 6.56 -16.88 -5.53
C ARG A 162 5.79 -17.73 -4.53
N HIS A 163 5.98 -17.43 -3.24
CA HIS A 163 5.14 -18.02 -2.20
C HIS A 163 3.70 -17.48 -2.36
N SER A 164 2.76 -18.34 -2.77
CA SER A 164 1.38 -17.91 -3.10
C SER A 164 0.45 -17.87 -1.88
N ARG A 165 0.99 -18.00 -0.66
CA ARG A 165 0.23 -18.09 0.59
C ARG A 165 0.70 -16.99 1.53
N SER A 166 0.02 -15.85 1.47
CA SER A 166 0.28 -14.66 2.29
C SER A 166 -0.03 -14.85 3.76
N ILE A 167 0.57 -14.00 4.60
CA ILE A 167 0.30 -13.91 6.05
C ILE A 167 0.59 -15.24 6.76
N PHE A 168 1.41 -16.13 6.18
CA PHE A 168 1.55 -17.49 6.69
C PHE A 168 2.14 -17.55 8.11
N TRP A 169 2.90 -16.53 8.50
CA TRP A 169 3.51 -16.38 9.82
C TRP A 169 2.51 -15.89 10.89
N GLU A 170 1.52 -15.06 10.53
CA GLU A 170 0.48 -14.62 11.49
C GLU A 170 -0.71 -15.59 11.56
N ILE A 171 -0.74 -16.66 10.75
CA ILE A 171 -1.81 -17.68 10.82
C ILE A 171 -1.98 -18.20 12.25
N GLN A 172 -0.91 -18.32 13.02
CA GLN A 172 -0.97 -18.78 14.41
C GLN A 172 -1.73 -17.80 15.32
N ASP A 173 -1.65 -16.51 15.04
CA ASP A 173 -2.27 -15.46 15.85
C ASP A 173 -3.75 -15.26 15.43
N ILE A 174 -4.07 -15.56 14.17
CA ILE A 174 -5.44 -15.51 13.62
C ILE A 174 -6.20 -16.81 13.96
N ILE A 175 -5.56 -17.96 13.79
CA ILE A 175 -6.11 -19.30 13.98
C ILE A 175 -5.09 -20.11 14.82
N PRO A 176 -5.20 -20.12 16.16
CA PRO A 176 -4.23 -20.77 17.05
C PRO A 176 -4.00 -22.26 16.76
N PHE A 177 -5.06 -22.97 16.36
CA PHE A 177 -4.97 -24.39 15.96
C PHE A 177 -4.57 -24.58 14.49
N GLY A 178 -4.34 -23.49 13.74
CA GLY A 178 -4.06 -23.48 12.32
C GLY A 178 -2.76 -24.18 11.92
N ASN A 179 -1.83 -24.35 12.88
CA ASN A 179 -0.58 -25.09 12.70
C ASN A 179 -0.71 -26.59 13.02
N SER A 180 -1.87 -27.07 13.47
CA SER A 180 -2.08 -28.49 13.73
C SER A 180 -2.09 -29.30 12.43
N THR A 181 -1.46 -30.49 12.43
CA THR A 181 -1.34 -31.35 11.25
C THR A 181 -2.69 -31.67 10.60
N TRP A 182 -3.73 -31.95 11.42
CA TRP A 182 -5.07 -32.24 10.92
C TRP A 182 -5.70 -31.03 10.22
N PHE A 183 -5.52 -29.83 10.76
CA PHE A 183 -6.08 -28.61 10.18
C PHE A 183 -5.35 -28.26 8.88
N ARG A 184 -4.02 -28.34 8.87
CA ARG A 184 -3.22 -28.13 7.65
C ARG A 184 -3.58 -29.13 6.56
N TYR A 185 -3.83 -30.40 6.91
CA TYR A 185 -4.21 -31.43 5.95
C TYR A 185 -5.64 -31.25 5.41
N LEU A 186 -6.63 -31.00 6.29
CA LEU A 186 -8.05 -30.95 5.90
C LEU A 186 -8.50 -29.57 5.39
N LEU A 187 -8.00 -28.50 6.01
CA LEU A 187 -8.47 -27.12 5.82
C LEU A 187 -7.33 -26.15 5.45
N GLY A 188 -6.08 -26.61 5.34
CA GLY A 188 -4.94 -25.74 5.03
C GLY A 188 -5.05 -25.07 3.65
N TRP A 189 -5.79 -25.67 2.72
CA TRP A 189 -6.07 -25.09 1.40
C TRP A 189 -6.98 -23.85 1.47
N LEU A 190 -7.77 -23.69 2.53
CA LEU A 190 -8.64 -22.52 2.80
C LEU A 190 -7.88 -21.32 3.41
N VAL A 191 -6.59 -21.49 3.72
CA VAL A 191 -5.78 -20.51 4.44
C VAL A 191 -4.78 -19.84 3.48
N PRO A 192 -4.50 -18.52 3.59
CA PRO A 192 -5.09 -17.56 4.54
C PRO A 192 -6.56 -17.25 4.25
N PRO A 193 -7.41 -17.10 5.29
CA PRO A 193 -8.77 -16.58 5.09
C PRO A 193 -8.69 -15.14 4.56
N LYS A 194 -9.69 -14.72 3.79
CA LYS A 194 -9.75 -13.33 3.29
C LYS A 194 -9.71 -12.34 4.45
N VAL A 195 -8.79 -11.38 4.40
CA VAL A 195 -8.62 -10.34 5.44
C VAL A 195 -9.93 -9.57 5.65
N SER A 196 -10.66 -9.32 4.56
CA SER A 196 -11.98 -8.68 4.61
C SER A 196 -13.01 -9.45 5.43
N LEU A 197 -12.98 -10.79 5.40
CA LEU A 197 -13.84 -11.65 6.20
C LEU A 197 -13.44 -11.59 7.68
N LEU A 198 -12.14 -11.67 7.98
CA LEU A 198 -11.64 -11.55 9.36
C LEU A 198 -12.10 -10.24 10.00
N LYS A 199 -11.92 -9.13 9.30
CA LYS A 199 -12.29 -7.79 9.77
C LYS A 199 -13.80 -7.61 9.95
N LEU A 200 -14.62 -8.29 9.13
CA LEU A 200 -16.07 -8.27 9.29
C LEU A 200 -16.51 -8.97 10.58
N THR A 201 -15.79 -10.02 10.99
CA THR A 201 -16.10 -10.81 12.19
C THR A 201 -15.41 -10.34 13.47
N GLN A 202 -14.50 -9.35 13.39
CA GLN A 202 -13.77 -8.82 14.54
C GLN A 202 -14.61 -7.85 15.37
N SER A 203 -14.75 -8.14 16.67
CA SER A 203 -15.34 -7.23 17.66
C SER A 203 -14.40 -6.07 18.00
N ASP A 204 -14.94 -5.00 18.60
CA ASP A 204 -14.13 -3.83 18.97
C ASP A 204 -13.10 -4.12 20.07
N ALA A 205 -13.40 -5.07 20.96
CA ALA A 205 -12.46 -5.56 21.97
C ALA A 205 -11.26 -6.30 21.34
N ILE A 206 -11.50 -7.08 20.28
CA ILE A 206 -10.41 -7.75 19.55
C ILE A 206 -9.56 -6.68 18.84
N LYS A 207 -10.18 -5.67 18.22
CA LYS A 207 -9.42 -4.58 17.59
C LYS A 207 -8.53 -3.84 18.59
N GLU A 208 -9.05 -3.52 19.78
CA GLU A 208 -8.27 -2.87 20.84
C GLU A 208 -7.10 -3.74 21.33
N LEU A 209 -7.31 -5.06 21.45
CA LEU A 209 -6.23 -6.00 21.77
C LEU A 209 -5.13 -5.97 20.70
N TYR A 210 -5.51 -6.04 19.42
CA TYR A 210 -4.56 -5.94 18.29
C TYR A 210 -3.83 -4.58 18.29
N ASP A 211 -4.54 -3.47 18.47
CA ASP A 211 -3.95 -2.12 18.45
C ASP A 211 -2.93 -1.89 19.57
N ASN A 212 -3.08 -2.60 20.70
CA ASN A 212 -2.24 -2.43 21.89
C ASN A 212 -1.12 -3.48 22.02
N HIS A 213 -1.31 -4.68 21.46
CA HIS A 213 -0.40 -5.82 21.66
C HIS A 213 0.21 -6.35 20.37
N HIS A 214 -0.21 -5.86 19.21
CA HIS A 214 0.32 -6.29 17.92
C HIS A 214 1.19 -5.19 17.32
N PHE A 215 2.35 -5.57 16.80
CA PHE A 215 3.27 -4.67 16.11
C PHE A 215 3.32 -5.07 14.64
N ILE A 216 2.89 -4.16 13.77
CA ILE A 216 2.90 -4.31 12.31
C ILE A 216 3.56 -3.05 11.76
N GLN A 217 4.82 -3.15 11.37
CA GLN A 217 5.56 -2.03 10.80
C GLN A 217 6.52 -2.50 9.72
N ASP A 218 6.57 -1.73 8.62
CA ASP A 218 7.57 -1.86 7.56
C ASP A 218 8.37 -0.57 7.47
N MET A 219 9.67 -0.70 7.68
CA MET A 219 10.61 0.42 7.71
C MET A 219 11.70 0.20 6.69
N LEU A 220 11.80 1.11 5.73
CA LEU A 220 12.86 1.11 4.75
C LEU A 220 14.07 1.85 5.28
N VAL A 221 15.20 1.18 5.41
CA VAL A 221 16.46 1.74 5.90
C VAL A 221 17.58 1.56 4.88
N PRO A 222 18.55 2.48 4.79
CA PRO A 222 19.75 2.24 3.98
C PRO A 222 20.52 1.00 4.46
N MET A 223 21.09 0.25 3.52
CA MET A 223 21.89 -0.94 3.84
C MET A 223 23.05 -0.64 4.81
N SER A 224 23.58 0.58 4.78
CA SER A 224 24.67 1.03 5.65
C SER A 224 24.34 1.00 7.15
N CYS A 225 23.06 1.16 7.53
CA CYS A 225 22.62 1.13 8.93
C CYS A 225 21.79 -0.10 9.27
N LEU A 226 21.76 -1.13 8.41
CA LEU A 226 20.96 -2.33 8.61
C LEU A 226 21.30 -3.02 9.95
N HIS A 227 22.58 -3.11 10.29
CA HIS A 227 23.02 -3.75 11.53
C HIS A 227 22.42 -3.06 12.76
N ASP A 228 22.56 -1.74 12.85
CA ASP A 228 22.04 -0.93 13.95
C ASP A 228 20.50 -0.96 13.99
N ALA A 229 19.86 -0.94 12.82
CA ALA A 229 18.41 -1.07 12.71
C ALA A 229 17.94 -2.40 13.28
N LEU A 230 18.57 -3.52 12.93
CA LEU A 230 18.18 -4.84 13.45
C LEU A 230 18.40 -4.97 14.94
N HIS A 231 19.48 -4.39 15.46
CA HIS A 231 19.71 -4.33 16.90
C HIS A 231 18.60 -3.56 17.62
N LEU A 232 18.18 -2.41 17.08
CA LEU A 232 17.08 -1.64 17.63
C LEU A 232 15.76 -2.42 17.60
N PHE A 233 15.38 -2.98 16.45
CA PHE A 233 14.15 -3.79 16.32
C PHE A 233 14.16 -4.99 17.27
N HIS A 234 15.29 -5.67 17.40
CA HIS A 234 15.43 -6.81 18.30
C HIS A 234 15.26 -6.40 19.78
N GLN A 235 15.82 -5.26 20.18
CA GLN A 235 15.69 -4.74 21.55
C GLN A 235 14.28 -4.24 21.86
N GLU A 236 13.63 -3.59 20.89
CA GLU A 236 12.38 -2.87 21.08
C GLU A 236 11.14 -3.75 20.95
N VAL A 237 11.13 -4.70 20.01
CA VAL A 237 9.95 -5.54 19.74
C VAL A 237 10.23 -7.04 19.84
N HIS A 238 11.44 -7.48 19.52
CA HIS A 238 11.81 -8.90 19.55
C HIS A 238 10.79 -9.78 18.77
N VAL A 239 10.50 -9.35 17.54
CA VAL A 239 9.57 -9.99 16.60
C VAL A 239 10.35 -10.51 15.39
N ARG A 240 9.81 -11.52 14.71
CA ARG A 240 10.38 -12.04 13.46
C ARG A 240 10.41 -10.92 12.41
N THR A 241 11.61 -10.58 11.92
CA THR A 241 11.78 -9.60 10.85
C THR A 241 11.79 -10.28 9.49
N CYS A 242 11.07 -9.70 8.52
CA CYS A 242 11.21 -10.02 7.11
C CYS A 242 12.07 -8.93 6.46
N MET A 243 13.03 -9.32 5.62
CA MET A 243 13.90 -8.39 4.91
C MET A 243 13.60 -8.41 3.43
N LEU A 244 13.34 -7.24 2.84
CA LEU A 244 13.22 -7.11 1.41
C LEU A 244 14.20 -6.07 0.88
N ASN A 245 14.93 -6.42 -0.16
CA ASN A 245 15.86 -5.50 -0.78
C ASN A 245 15.13 -4.64 -1.81
N THR A 246 15.40 -3.34 -1.86
CA THR A 246 14.83 -2.44 -2.86
C THR A 246 15.85 -1.40 -3.32
N ASP A 247 15.90 -1.17 -4.63
CA ASP A 247 16.67 -0.06 -5.20
C ASP A 247 15.80 1.19 -5.21
N ASN A 248 16.10 2.15 -4.34
CA ASN A 248 15.37 3.42 -4.30
C ASN A 248 15.92 4.38 -5.36
N LYS A 249 15.53 4.20 -6.62
CA LYS A 249 15.91 5.11 -7.72
C LYS A 249 15.23 6.49 -7.65
N GLY A 250 14.33 6.73 -6.69
CA GLY A 250 13.45 7.89 -6.62
C GLY A 250 14.07 9.19 -6.08
N GLN A 251 15.19 9.13 -5.35
CA GLN A 251 15.82 10.32 -4.72
C GLN A 251 17.21 10.66 -5.27
N GLY A 252 17.57 10.17 -6.47
CA GLY A 252 18.86 10.49 -7.09
C GLY A 252 20.09 9.92 -6.38
N ARG A 253 19.90 9.07 -5.37
CA ARG A 253 20.97 8.32 -4.67
C ARG A 253 20.85 6.84 -5.01
N THR A 254 21.86 6.28 -5.66
CA THR A 254 22.02 4.83 -5.84
C THR A 254 22.51 4.22 -4.53
N SER A 255 21.65 4.20 -3.53
CA SER A 255 21.88 3.49 -2.27
C SER A 255 20.90 2.33 -2.18
N LEU A 256 21.40 1.15 -1.85
CA LEU A 256 20.58 -0.02 -1.59
C LEU A 256 19.79 0.20 -0.29
N PHE A 257 18.48 -0.05 -0.33
CA PHE A 257 17.61 0.04 0.83
C PHE A 257 17.07 -1.34 1.19
N VAL A 258 16.95 -1.61 2.48
CA VAL A 258 16.32 -2.82 2.99
C VAL A 258 15.06 -2.44 3.76
N ASP A 259 13.96 -3.08 3.39
CA ASP A 259 12.71 -3.07 4.12
C ASP A 259 12.82 -4.05 5.28
N ILE A 260 12.64 -3.55 6.50
CA ILE A 260 12.58 -4.34 7.72
C ILE A 260 11.13 -4.37 8.15
N GLY A 261 10.46 -5.48 7.84
CA GLY A 261 9.09 -5.73 8.27
C GLY A 261 9.05 -6.49 9.57
N ALA A 262 8.37 -5.95 10.59
CA ALA A 262 8.18 -6.58 11.88
C ALA A 262 6.69 -6.80 12.15
N TYR A 263 6.32 -8.08 12.30
CA TYR A 263 4.93 -8.55 12.34
C TYR A 263 4.73 -9.57 13.46
N GLY A 264 3.90 -9.23 14.44
CA GLY A 264 3.56 -10.15 15.51
C GLY A 264 3.33 -9.47 16.85
N VAL A 265 3.10 -10.29 17.87
CA VAL A 265 3.02 -9.85 19.26
C VAL A 265 4.44 -9.67 19.80
N PRO A 266 4.84 -8.45 20.24
CA PRO A 266 6.14 -8.22 20.85
C PRO A 266 6.32 -9.09 22.09
N SER A 267 7.51 -9.70 22.22
CA SER A 267 7.83 -10.59 23.35
C SER A 267 8.57 -9.89 24.50
N VAL A 268 8.78 -8.58 24.39
CA VAL A 268 9.46 -7.79 25.41
C VAL A 268 8.51 -7.39 26.54
N ALA A 269 8.99 -7.45 27.78
CA ALA A 269 8.16 -7.22 28.98
C ALA A 269 7.61 -5.79 29.12
N ASN A 270 8.31 -4.78 28.58
CA ASN A 270 7.95 -3.36 28.69
C ASN A 270 7.57 -2.78 27.33
N PHE A 271 6.80 -3.51 26.53
CA PHE A 271 6.33 -3.01 25.25
C PHE A 271 5.29 -1.90 25.45
N HIS A 272 5.59 -0.71 24.94
CA HIS A 272 4.65 0.41 24.87
C HIS A 272 4.44 0.79 23.41
N PRO A 273 3.28 0.50 22.79
CA PRO A 273 3.11 0.57 21.34
C PRO A 273 3.45 1.94 20.75
N VAL A 274 2.97 3.01 21.37
CA VAL A 274 3.22 4.39 20.91
C VAL A 274 4.71 4.76 21.06
N HIS A 275 5.27 4.57 22.26
CA HIS A 275 6.64 5.00 22.55
C HIS A 275 7.67 4.19 21.76
N THR A 276 7.44 2.88 21.66
CA THR A 276 8.27 1.95 20.89
C THR A 276 8.26 2.29 19.41
N THR A 277 7.07 2.50 18.83
CA THR A 277 6.96 2.88 17.42
C THR A 277 7.64 4.22 17.16
N ARG A 278 7.42 5.23 18.02
CA ARG A 278 8.09 6.54 17.88
C ARG A 278 9.61 6.47 17.93
N ARG A 279 10.19 5.58 18.75
CA ARG A 279 11.66 5.36 18.79
C ARG A 279 12.17 4.80 17.47
N ILE A 280 11.49 3.79 16.92
CA ILE A 280 11.84 3.18 15.63
C ILE A 280 11.66 4.19 14.49
N GLU A 281 10.55 4.92 14.46
CA GLU A 281 10.27 5.99 13.50
C GLU A 281 11.37 7.07 13.50
N ALA A 282 11.80 7.51 14.69
CA ALA A 282 12.86 8.49 14.83
C ALA A 282 14.22 7.95 14.32
N PHE A 283 14.56 6.71 14.64
CA PHE A 283 15.79 6.08 14.14
C PHE A 283 15.81 6.02 12.62
N VAL A 284 14.73 5.53 12.01
CA VAL A 284 14.61 5.38 10.55
C VAL A 284 14.79 6.72 9.86
N ARG A 285 14.08 7.76 10.33
CA ARG A 285 14.17 9.12 9.80
C ARG A 285 15.55 9.74 9.97
N ASN A 286 16.20 9.56 11.12
CA ASN A 286 17.56 10.07 11.37
C ASN A 286 18.60 9.45 10.43
N HIS A 287 18.33 8.26 9.90
CA HIS A 287 19.17 7.59 8.92
C HIS A 287 18.69 7.76 7.47
N HIS A 288 17.82 8.73 7.20
CA HIS A 288 17.24 8.96 5.86
C HIS A 288 16.51 7.74 5.27
N GLY A 289 15.98 6.89 6.14
CA GLY A 289 14.98 5.89 5.79
C GLY A 289 13.56 6.47 5.82
N PHE A 290 12.56 5.63 5.51
CA PHE A 290 11.15 6.01 5.63
C PHE A 290 10.26 4.82 5.98
N GLN A 291 9.12 5.11 6.60
CA GLN A 291 8.10 4.13 6.94
C GLN A 291 7.13 3.91 5.78
N MET A 292 6.72 2.66 5.54
CA MET A 292 5.67 2.37 4.57
C MET A 292 4.30 2.89 5.05
N MET A 293 3.61 3.61 4.17
CA MET A 293 2.40 4.38 4.50
C MET A 293 1.15 3.52 4.84
N TYR A 294 1.23 2.19 4.79
CA TYR A 294 0.09 1.32 5.14
C TYR A 294 0.03 0.96 6.65
N ALA A 295 1.14 1.11 7.38
CA ALA A 295 1.26 0.82 8.81
C ALA A 295 1.12 2.09 9.67
N ASP A 296 0.48 2.01 10.84
CA ASP A 296 0.18 3.22 11.64
C ASP A 296 1.43 4.03 11.96
N SER A 297 1.31 5.35 11.74
CA SER A 297 2.36 6.30 12.12
C SER A 297 1.92 7.13 13.32
N TYR A 298 2.85 7.27 14.26
CA TYR A 298 2.74 8.11 15.45
C TYR A 298 3.57 9.39 15.33
N MET A 299 4.17 9.63 14.16
CA MET A 299 4.84 10.88 13.82
C MET A 299 3.86 12.06 13.82
N SER A 300 4.37 13.25 14.11
CA SER A 300 3.69 14.51 13.78
C SER A 300 3.84 14.84 12.28
N GLU A 301 3.07 15.81 11.78
CA GLU A 301 3.06 16.14 10.35
C GLU A 301 4.42 16.60 9.86
N THR A 302 5.12 17.43 10.64
CA THR A 302 6.47 17.91 10.31
C THR A 302 7.50 16.79 10.30
N GLU A 303 7.36 15.81 11.19
CA GLU A 303 8.22 14.62 11.22
C GLU A 303 8.00 13.74 10.00
N PHE A 304 6.74 13.58 9.57
CA PHE A 304 6.37 12.84 8.38
C PHE A 304 6.87 13.54 7.10
N GLU A 305 6.66 14.86 7.00
CA GLU A 305 7.06 15.64 5.84
C GLU A 305 8.57 15.64 5.62
N ALA A 306 9.36 15.54 6.70
CA ALA A 306 10.82 15.44 6.63
C ALA A 306 11.33 14.15 5.94
N MET A 307 10.49 13.12 5.76
CA MET A 307 10.89 11.88 5.06
C MET A 307 10.98 12.04 3.55
N PHE A 308 10.26 13.01 2.96
CA PHE A 308 10.14 13.14 1.50
C PHE A 308 10.25 14.59 1.03
N ASP A 309 10.70 14.79 -0.19
CA ASP A 309 10.58 16.10 -0.85
C ASP A 309 9.12 16.32 -1.28
N HIS A 310 8.45 17.27 -0.62
CA HIS A 310 7.07 17.62 -0.87
C HIS A 310 6.89 18.77 -1.86
N SER A 311 7.98 19.34 -2.42
CA SER A 311 7.91 20.51 -3.31
C SER A 311 6.98 20.31 -4.51
N LEU A 312 7.15 19.20 -5.24
CA LEU A 312 6.28 18.83 -6.37
C LEU A 312 4.84 18.53 -5.90
N TYR A 313 4.70 17.87 -4.74
CA TYR A 313 3.40 17.53 -4.17
C TYR A 313 2.58 18.80 -3.85
N ASP A 314 3.19 19.77 -3.16
CA ASP A 314 2.54 21.02 -2.79
C ASP A 314 2.25 21.89 -4.02
N GLN A 315 3.16 21.93 -5.00
CA GLN A 315 2.94 22.63 -6.26
C GLN A 315 1.73 22.07 -7.02
N MET A 316 1.62 20.74 -7.15
CA MET A 316 0.49 20.12 -7.83
C MET A 316 -0.81 20.30 -7.06
N ARG A 317 -0.77 20.25 -5.72
CA ARG A 317 -1.95 20.53 -4.89
C ARG A 317 -2.46 21.95 -5.04
N ALA A 318 -1.56 22.93 -5.15
CA ALA A 318 -1.93 24.31 -5.41
C ALA A 318 -2.51 24.47 -6.83
N LYS A 319 -1.84 23.90 -7.84
CA LYS A 319 -2.25 23.96 -9.25
C LYS A 319 -3.66 23.41 -9.50
N TYR A 320 -4.00 22.31 -8.83
CA TYR A 320 -5.27 21.59 -9.03
C TYR A 320 -6.29 21.79 -7.91
N ASP A 321 -6.14 22.86 -7.10
CA ASP A 321 -7.08 23.25 -6.06
C ASP A 321 -7.45 22.09 -5.10
N CYS A 322 -6.44 21.34 -4.66
CA CYS A 322 -6.62 20.14 -3.85
C CYS A 322 -6.80 20.44 -2.36
N ALA A 323 -6.50 21.66 -1.89
CA ALA A 323 -6.45 22.00 -0.47
C ALA A 323 -7.79 21.75 0.25
N GLY A 324 -8.90 22.18 -0.35
CA GLY A 324 -10.25 21.91 0.16
C GLY A 324 -10.89 20.62 -0.35
N ALA A 325 -10.34 20.03 -1.42
CA ALA A 325 -10.93 18.87 -2.07
C ALA A 325 -10.46 17.53 -1.50
N PHE A 326 -9.19 17.44 -1.09
CA PHE A 326 -8.60 16.18 -0.61
C PHE A 326 -7.73 16.42 0.63
N PRO A 327 -7.83 15.55 1.66
CA PRO A 327 -6.93 15.62 2.80
C PRO A 327 -5.47 15.42 2.35
N ARG A 328 -4.52 15.95 3.14
CA ARG A 328 -3.08 15.65 2.95
C ARG A 328 -2.83 14.16 3.20
N VAL A 329 -1.73 13.63 2.67
CA VAL A 329 -1.33 12.22 2.87
C VAL A 329 -1.18 11.91 4.37
N PHE A 330 -0.59 12.84 5.13
CA PHE A 330 -0.42 12.72 6.57
C PHE A 330 -1.74 12.40 7.30
N GLY A 331 -2.83 13.08 6.94
CA GLY A 331 -4.16 12.86 7.54
C GLY A 331 -4.76 11.47 7.30
N LYS A 332 -4.14 10.64 6.45
CA LYS A 332 -4.52 9.23 6.24
C LYS A 332 -3.63 8.23 6.97
N VAL A 333 -2.38 8.59 7.23
CA VAL A 333 -1.37 7.69 7.82
C VAL A 333 -1.20 7.91 9.31
N SER A 334 -1.44 9.12 9.79
CA SER A 334 -1.34 9.48 11.20
C SER A 334 -2.49 8.88 12.00
N ARG A 335 -2.19 8.21 13.11
CA ARG A 335 -3.20 7.71 14.05
C ARG A 335 -3.90 8.86 14.77
N ALA A 336 -3.17 9.88 15.20
CA ALA A 336 -3.72 11.01 15.97
C ALA A 336 -4.74 11.86 15.19
N VAL A 337 -4.64 11.92 13.87
CA VAL A 337 -5.60 12.65 13.01
C VAL A 337 -6.86 11.81 12.74
N ARG A 338 -6.82 10.51 13.05
CA ARG A 338 -7.86 9.55 12.71
C ARG A 338 -8.71 9.10 13.88
N ASP A 339 -8.26 9.28 15.13
CA ASP A 339 -9.00 8.96 16.35
C ASP A 339 -9.79 10.20 16.84
#